data_AF-A0A7C3F2M4-F1
#
_entry.id   AF-A0A7C3F2M4-F1
#
_cell.length_a   1.000
_cell.length_b   1.000
_cell.length_c   1.000
_cell.angle_alpha   90.00
_cell.angle_beta   90.00
_cell.angle_gamma   90.00
#
_symmetry.space_group_name_H-M   'P 1'
#
loop_
_entity.id
_entity.type
_entity.pdbx_description
1 polymer ?
#
loop_
_entity_poly.entity_id
_entity_poly.type
_entity_poly.pdbx_seq_one_letter_code
_entity_poly.pdbx_strand_id
1 'polypeptide(L)'
;EFKNEAYNSFESLLEKIDDELTRRIFRIGVMERPQEIPLDMAQTNVDTSDMMGLSQSPEVKESVSGDKPLVKRVQASSKKIGRNDPCWCGSGKKWKKCHYPDPGPN
;
A
#
# COMPACT_ATOMS: atom_id res chain seq x y z
N GLU A 1 -1.44 -2.90 65.10
CA GLU A 1 -1.24 -1.93 64.01
C GLU A 1 -0.76 -2.61 62.72
N PHE A 2 0.37 -3.31 62.72
CA PHE A 2 0.88 -4.04 61.54
C PHE A 2 -0.12 -4.95 60.81
N LYS A 3 -1.01 -5.66 61.55
CA LYS A 3 -2.04 -6.49 60.91
C LYS A 3 -3.05 -5.68 60.09
N ASN A 4 -3.43 -4.49 60.57
CA ASN A 4 -4.40 -3.65 59.88
C ASN A 4 -3.76 -2.95 58.67
N GLU A 5 -2.49 -2.55 58.80
CA GLU A 5 -1.73 -1.96 57.70
C GLU A 5 -1.45 -2.96 56.57
N ALA A 6 -1.07 -4.21 56.93
CA ALA A 6 -0.90 -5.30 55.97
C ALA A 6 -2.22 -5.66 55.27
N TYR A 7 -3.33 -5.66 56.01
CA TYR A 7 -4.65 -5.90 55.45
C TYR A 7 -5.05 -4.82 54.43
N ASN A 8 -4.90 -3.55 54.79
CA ASN A 8 -5.22 -2.44 53.88
C ASN A 8 -4.32 -2.43 52.63
N SER A 9 -3.04 -2.81 52.78
CA SER A 9 -2.11 -2.92 51.65
C SER A 9 -2.50 -4.05 50.69
N PHE A 10 -3.01 -5.16 51.23
CA PHE A 10 -3.49 -6.30 50.45
C PHE A 10 -4.80 -5.97 49.70
N GLU A 11 -5.75 -5.31 50.36
CA GLU A 11 -6.98 -4.82 49.70
C GLU A 11 -6.65 -3.89 48.54
N SER A 12 -5.73 -2.93 48.73
CA SER A 12 -5.29 -2.04 47.64
C SER A 12 -4.61 -2.78 46.48
N LEU A 13 -3.95 -3.91 46.74
CA LEU A 13 -3.37 -4.75 45.69
C LEU A 13 -4.46 -5.46 44.89
N LEU A 14 -5.47 -6.02 45.57
CA LEU A 14 -6.60 -6.69 44.93
C LEU A 14 -7.37 -5.72 44.02
N GLU A 15 -7.67 -4.52 44.51
CA GLU A 15 -8.34 -3.50 43.70
C GLU A 15 -7.56 -3.19 42.41
N LYS A 16 -6.23 -3.11 42.47
CA LYS A 16 -5.39 -2.88 41.28
C LYS A 16 -5.41 -4.05 40.31
N ILE A 17 -5.41 -5.28 40.82
CA ILE A 17 -5.46 -6.48 39.99
C ILE A 17 -6.78 -6.53 39.23
N ASP A 18 -7.90 -6.27 39.91
CA ASP A 18 -9.23 -6.28 39.29
C ASP A 18 -9.37 -5.20 38.21
N ASP A 19 -8.83 -4.00 38.47
CA ASP A 19 -8.78 -2.90 37.49
C ASP A 19 -7.94 -3.26 36.26
N GLU A 20 -6.82 -3.97 36.44
CA GLU A 20 -5.96 -4.41 35.34
C GLU A 20 -6.59 -5.57 34.55
N LEU A 21 -7.25 -6.51 35.23
CA LEU A 21 -7.86 -7.69 34.65
C LEU A 21 -9.04 -7.30 33.77
N THR A 22 -9.93 -6.44 34.26
CA THR A 22 -11.05 -5.89 33.48
C THR A 22 -10.55 -5.15 32.23
N ARG A 23 -9.56 -4.25 32.38
CA ARG A 23 -8.95 -3.54 31.24
C ARG A 23 -8.35 -4.49 30.21
N ARG A 24 -7.71 -5.58 30.63
CA ARG A 24 -7.12 -6.58 29.72
C ARG A 24 -8.16 -7.40 28.99
N ILE A 25 -9.21 -7.87 29.68
CA ILE A 25 -10.31 -8.62 29.05
C ILE A 25 -10.94 -7.79 27.92
N PHE A 26 -11.27 -6.52 28.21
CA PHE A 26 -11.91 -5.65 27.20
C PHE A 26 -10.96 -5.17 26.09
N ARG A 27 -9.63 -5.26 26.29
CA ARG A 27 -8.63 -4.95 25.25
C ARG A 27 -8.21 -6.16 24.43
N ILE A 28 -8.56 -7.38 24.83
CA ILE A 28 -8.37 -8.56 23.99
C ILE A 28 -9.36 -8.48 22.84
N GLY A 29 -8.97 -7.75 21.79
CA GLY A 29 -9.53 -7.91 20.47
C GLY A 29 -9.04 -9.23 19.92
N VAL A 30 -9.88 -10.26 19.97
CA VAL A 30 -9.67 -11.47 19.16
C VAL A 30 -9.72 -10.99 17.71
N MET A 31 -8.56 -10.74 17.11
CA MET A 31 -8.48 -10.45 15.69
C MET A 31 -9.04 -11.69 14.99
N GLU A 32 -10.26 -11.58 14.44
CA GLU A 32 -10.76 -12.56 13.51
C GLU A 32 -9.70 -12.69 12.41
N ARG A 33 -9.17 -13.91 12.28
CA ARG A 33 -8.22 -14.22 11.22
C ARG A 33 -8.91 -13.81 9.90
N PRO A 34 -8.30 -12.93 9.08
CA PRO A 34 -8.90 -12.52 7.82
C PRO A 34 -9.29 -13.77 7.06
N GLN A 35 -10.57 -13.88 6.72
CA GLN A 35 -11.08 -14.98 5.90
C GLN A 35 -10.29 -14.93 4.59
N GLU A 36 -9.50 -15.97 4.32
CA GLU A 36 -8.74 -16.07 3.07
C GLU A 36 -9.74 -16.05 1.92
N ILE A 37 -9.61 -15.06 1.03
CA ILE A 37 -10.45 -14.99 -0.17
C ILE A 37 -10.17 -16.25 -0.99
N PRO A 38 -11.17 -17.10 -1.28
CA PRO A 38 -10.97 -18.27 -2.13
C PRO A 38 -10.40 -17.84 -3.48
N LEU A 39 -9.19 -18.33 -3.80
CA LEU A 39 -8.50 -18.03 -5.06
C LEU A 39 -9.31 -18.49 -6.30
N ASP A 40 -10.31 -19.35 -6.10
CA ASP A 40 -11.19 -19.88 -7.14
C ASP A 40 -12.10 -18.80 -7.79
N MET A 41 -12.26 -17.63 -7.15
CA MET A 41 -13.03 -16.50 -7.70
C MET A 41 -12.16 -15.43 -8.38
N ALA A 42 -10.85 -15.65 -8.48
CA ALA A 42 -9.96 -14.74 -9.20
C ALA A 42 -10.18 -14.91 -10.71
N GLN A 43 -11.18 -14.20 -11.25
CA GLN A 43 -11.32 -14.03 -12.68
C GLN A 43 -10.15 -13.20 -13.19
N THR A 44 -9.21 -13.84 -13.88
CA THR A 44 -8.21 -13.12 -14.66
C THR A 44 -8.91 -12.52 -15.87
N ASN A 45 -8.87 -11.19 -15.99
CA ASN A 45 -9.23 -10.51 -17.24
C ASN A 45 -8.12 -10.81 -18.25
N VAL A 46 -8.13 -12.01 -18.82
CA VAL A 46 -7.25 -12.36 -19.93
C VAL A 46 -7.83 -11.68 -21.16
N ASP A 47 -7.26 -10.53 -21.50
CA ASP A 47 -7.59 -9.83 -22.74
C ASP A 47 -6.86 -10.56 -23.89
N THR A 48 -7.55 -11.48 -24.56
CA THR A 48 -7.02 -12.21 -25.73
C THR A 48 -7.15 -11.42 -27.03
N SER A 49 -7.61 -10.17 -26.97
CA SER A 49 -7.84 -9.32 -28.15
C SER A 49 -6.59 -8.60 -28.66
N ASP A 50 -5.49 -8.60 -27.88
CA ASP A 50 -4.23 -8.04 -28.33
C ASP A 50 -3.53 -9.02 -29.28
N MET A 51 -3.75 -8.80 -30.58
CA MET A 51 -2.91 -9.28 -31.67
C MET A 51 -1.56 -8.55 -31.66
N MET A 52 -0.89 -8.49 -30.51
CA MET A 52 0.51 -8.10 -30.41
C MET A 52 1.36 -9.36 -30.30
N GLY A 53 1.99 -9.67 -31.42
CA GLY A 53 2.67 -10.93 -31.70
C GLY A 53 3.81 -11.24 -30.73
N LEU A 54 3.63 -12.34 -30.02
CA LEU A 54 4.72 -13.18 -29.51
C LEU A 54 4.74 -14.50 -30.29
N SER A 55 4.71 -14.38 -31.61
CA SER A 55 4.96 -15.50 -32.53
C SER A 55 5.91 -15.00 -33.59
N GLN A 56 7.21 -14.97 -33.26
CA GLN A 56 8.22 -15.00 -34.31
C GLN A 56 9.59 -15.39 -33.75
N SER A 57 9.97 -16.62 -34.07
CA SER A 57 11.21 -16.85 -34.81
C SER A 57 10.87 -17.84 -35.93
N PRO A 58 11.50 -17.81 -37.12
CA PRO A 58 12.52 -16.88 -37.65
C PRO A 58 12.08 -16.23 -38.99
N GLU A 59 12.62 -15.06 -39.36
CA GLU A 59 13.25 -14.85 -40.68
C GLU A 59 13.82 -13.43 -40.84
N VAL A 60 15.03 -13.40 -41.37
CA VAL A 60 15.92 -12.27 -41.60
C VAL A 60 15.39 -11.43 -42.77
N LYS A 61 15.23 -10.10 -42.62
CA LYS A 61 15.49 -9.10 -43.69
C LYS A 61 15.97 -7.75 -43.15
N GLU A 62 16.90 -7.22 -43.91
CA GLU A 62 17.84 -6.11 -43.70
C GLU A 62 17.26 -4.68 -43.69
N SER A 63 17.99 -3.83 -42.93
CA SER A 63 18.40 -2.42 -43.17
C SER A 63 17.36 -1.35 -43.56
N VAL A 64 17.23 -0.31 -42.71
CA VAL A 64 17.83 1.04 -42.92
C VAL A 64 17.69 1.95 -41.68
N SER A 65 18.77 2.68 -41.40
CA SER A 65 18.93 3.69 -40.33
C SER A 65 18.41 5.09 -40.74
N GLY A 66 18.07 5.89 -39.71
CA GLY A 66 17.86 7.35 -39.76
C GLY A 66 16.37 7.73 -39.69
N ASP A 67 15.85 8.65 -38.89
CA ASP A 67 16.44 9.78 -38.15
C ASP A 67 15.47 10.23 -37.03
N LYS A 68 15.95 11.08 -36.12
CA LYS A 68 15.39 11.47 -34.80
C LYS A 68 14.12 12.37 -34.84
N PRO A 69 13.50 12.69 -33.66
CA PRO A 69 12.05 12.76 -33.47
C PRO A 69 11.43 14.16 -33.64
N LEU A 70 10.16 14.21 -34.06
CA LEU A 70 9.37 15.44 -34.10
C LEU A 70 8.71 15.70 -32.74
N VAL A 71 9.38 16.50 -31.91
CA VAL A 71 8.86 16.98 -30.62
C VAL A 71 7.72 17.96 -30.87
N LYS A 72 6.47 17.52 -30.74
CA LYS A 72 5.32 18.44 -30.61
C LYS A 72 5.33 19.02 -29.20
N ARG A 73 5.78 20.28 -29.10
CA ARG A 73 5.73 21.14 -27.92
C ARG A 73 4.27 21.41 -27.55
N VAL A 74 3.69 20.56 -26.71
CA VAL A 74 2.40 20.84 -26.06
C VAL A 74 2.67 21.87 -24.96
N GLN A 75 2.02 23.02 -25.06
CA GLN A 75 2.07 24.11 -24.10
C GLN A 75 1.79 23.56 -22.69
N ALA A 76 2.75 23.75 -21.78
CA ALA A 76 2.70 23.24 -20.41
C ALA A 76 1.72 24.07 -19.58
N SER A 77 0.42 23.81 -19.72
CA SER A 77 -0.52 24.04 -18.63
C SER A 77 -0.10 23.11 -17.49
N SER A 78 0.37 23.68 -16.38
CA SER A 78 0.78 23.01 -15.13
C SER A 78 0.10 21.65 -14.95
N LYS A 79 0.77 20.57 -15.39
CA LYS A 79 0.16 19.25 -15.47
C LYS A 79 0.10 18.71 -14.05
N LYS A 80 -1.07 18.83 -13.43
CA LYS A 80 -1.33 18.30 -12.09
C LYS A 80 -0.95 16.82 -12.09
N ILE A 81 0.04 16.45 -11.27
CA ILE A 81 0.45 15.06 -11.09
C ILE A 81 -0.76 14.25 -10.61
N GLY A 82 -1.12 13.19 -11.33
CA GLY A 82 -2.24 12.32 -11.00
C GLY A 82 -1.93 11.47 -9.76
N ARG A 83 -2.95 11.13 -8.96
CA ARG A 83 -2.79 10.37 -7.70
C ARG A 83 -1.98 9.06 -7.84
N ASN A 84 -2.04 8.41 -9.00
CA ASN A 84 -1.33 7.16 -9.28
C ASN A 84 -0.04 7.32 -10.11
N ASP A 85 0.31 8.53 -10.54
CA ASP A 85 1.50 8.79 -11.37
C ASP A 85 2.80 8.55 -10.57
N PRO A 86 3.93 8.27 -11.25
CA PRO A 86 5.23 8.15 -10.58
C PRO A 86 5.55 9.47 -9.86
N CYS A 87 6.00 9.37 -8.61
CA CYS A 87 6.31 10.54 -7.80
C CYS A 87 7.47 11.34 -8.39
N TRP A 88 7.35 12.67 -8.36
CA TRP A 88 8.35 13.61 -8.86
C TRP A 88 9.74 13.50 -8.19
N CYS A 89 9.84 12.89 -7.01
CA CYS A 89 11.09 12.68 -6.29
C CYS A 89 11.98 11.57 -6.90
N GLY A 90 11.55 10.92 -7.98
CA GLY A 90 12.32 9.87 -8.66
C GLY A 90 12.39 8.54 -7.92
N SER A 91 11.64 8.35 -6.83
CA SER A 91 11.71 7.13 -6.02
C SER A 91 11.06 5.89 -6.65
N GLY A 92 10.50 6.00 -7.85
CA GLY A 92 9.73 4.94 -8.52
C GLY A 92 8.39 4.56 -7.84
N LYS A 93 8.02 5.22 -6.75
CA LYS A 93 6.75 4.99 -6.02
C LYS A 93 5.65 5.87 -6.60
N LYS A 94 4.39 5.42 -6.53
CA LYS A 94 3.21 6.22 -6.92
C LYS A 94 3.08 7.45 -6.00
N TRP A 95 2.70 8.62 -6.53
CA TRP A 95 2.60 9.88 -5.79
C TRP A 95 1.75 9.76 -4.51
N LYS A 96 0.60 9.07 -4.57
CA LYS A 96 -0.24 8.77 -3.39
C LYS A 96 0.45 8.05 -2.24
N LYS A 97 1.53 7.33 -2.50
CA LYS A 97 2.30 6.55 -1.51
C LYS A 97 3.62 7.22 -1.12
N CYS A 98 3.92 8.38 -1.67
CA CYS A 98 5.21 9.04 -1.46
C CYS A 98 5.05 10.47 -0.94
N HIS A 99 4.45 11.37 -1.71
CA HIS A 99 4.38 12.80 -1.39
C HIS A 99 2.98 13.38 -1.61
N TYR A 100 1.92 12.60 -1.45
CA TYR A 100 0.55 13.14 -1.45
C TYR A 100 0.24 13.76 -0.09
N PRO A 101 -0.33 14.98 -0.02
CA PRO A 101 -0.95 15.77 -1.09
C PRO A 101 -0.06 16.84 -1.76
N ASP A 102 1.27 16.81 -1.57
CA ASP A 102 2.19 17.83 -2.09
C ASP A 102 2.47 17.68 -3.59
N PRO A 103 2.09 18.66 -4.44
CA PRO A 103 2.19 18.55 -5.89
C PRO A 103 3.64 18.59 -6.42
N GLY A 104 4.63 18.88 -5.57
CA GLY A 104 6.05 18.96 -5.92
C GLY A 104 6.52 20.37 -6.30
N PRO A 105 7.82 20.54 -6.56
CA PRO A 105 8.37 21.81 -7.00
C PRO A 105 7.89 22.12 -8.43
N ASN A 106 7.37 23.33 -8.63
CA ASN A 106 6.89 23.84 -9.93
C ASN A 106 7.95 23.76 -11.03
#